data_AF-A0A1S3ZAN0-F1
#
_entry.id   AF-A0A1S3ZAN0-F1
#
_cell.length_a   1.000
_cell.length_b   1.000
_cell.length_c   1.000
_cell.angle_alpha   90.00
_cell.angle_beta   90.00
_cell.angle_gamma   90.00
#
_symmetry.space_group_name_H-M   'P 1'
#
loop_
_entity.id
_entity.type
_entity.pdbx_description
1 polymer ?
#
loop_
_entity_poly.entity_id
_entity_poly.type
_entity_poly.pdbx_seq_one_letter_code
_entity_poly.pdbx_strand_id
1 'polypeptide(L)'
;FRNVYTALSCSDKCGFLKGVEPNLNQNCTSTLYYPHLCFFPQYALPYIRTPFFILNSAYDVYQFHHILVPPSSDPQRHWYHCELNVAACNPSQLNILQGFRKDMLEALGVFYEYSRRGGMYINSCFTHCQSETQDTWFAVDSPRINNKTIAQAVGDWYFSRNVSKEIDCAYPCDTTCHNMI
;
A
#
# COMPACT_ATOMS: atom_id res chain seq x y z
N PHE A 1 -8.83 0.09 -11.97
CA PHE A 1 -8.38 0.04 -13.39
C PHE A 1 -7.51 1.25 -13.83
N ARG A 2 -7.80 2.51 -13.44
CA ARG A 2 -6.96 3.67 -13.86
C ARG A 2 -5.58 3.74 -13.19
N ASN A 3 -5.45 3.34 -11.93
CA ASN A 3 -4.18 3.49 -11.19
C ASN A 3 -3.11 2.46 -11.58
N VAL A 4 -3.54 1.22 -11.86
CA VAL A 4 -2.71 0.21 -12.54
C VAL A 4 -2.25 0.75 -13.89
N TYR A 5 -3.12 1.46 -14.64
CA TYR A 5 -2.73 2.13 -15.88
C TYR A 5 -1.71 3.26 -15.69
N THR A 6 -1.72 4.05 -14.60
CA THR A 6 -0.72 5.10 -14.36
C THR A 6 0.65 4.51 -14.03
N ALA A 7 0.70 3.51 -13.15
CA ALA A 7 1.94 2.79 -12.82
C ALA A 7 2.48 1.97 -14.01
N LEU A 8 1.60 1.33 -14.78
CA LEU A 8 1.95 0.64 -16.03
C LEU A 8 2.37 1.63 -17.12
N SER A 9 1.70 2.79 -17.24
CA SER A 9 2.06 3.81 -18.22
C SER A 9 3.46 4.39 -17.94
N CYS A 10 3.85 4.53 -16.67
CA CYS A 10 5.25 4.85 -16.34
C CYS A 10 6.15 3.62 -16.50
N SER A 11 5.72 2.40 -16.22
CA SER A 11 6.54 1.21 -16.47
C SER A 11 6.96 1.07 -17.94
N ASP A 12 6.03 1.32 -18.87
CA ASP A 12 6.26 1.28 -20.32
C ASP A 12 7.09 2.48 -20.82
N LYS A 13 6.83 3.70 -20.32
CA LYS A 13 7.49 4.94 -20.79
C LYS A 13 8.76 5.33 -20.04
N CYS A 14 8.85 5.04 -18.75
CA CYS A 14 9.96 5.40 -17.87
C CYS A 14 11.08 4.35 -17.86
N GLY A 15 10.90 3.20 -18.54
CA GLY A 15 11.90 2.13 -18.61
C GLY A 15 12.18 1.43 -17.27
N PHE A 16 11.40 1.73 -16.23
CA PHE A 16 11.64 1.32 -14.84
C PHE A 16 11.64 -0.21 -14.64
N LEU A 17 10.90 -0.94 -15.48
CA LEU A 17 10.83 -2.41 -15.41
C LEU A 17 11.78 -3.12 -16.40
N LYS A 18 12.49 -2.37 -17.28
CA LYS A 18 13.41 -2.98 -18.23
C LYS A 18 14.62 -3.55 -17.47
N GLY A 19 14.71 -4.87 -17.42
CA GLY A 19 15.80 -5.60 -16.74
C GLY A 19 15.46 -6.16 -15.35
N VAL A 20 14.25 -5.95 -14.84
CA VAL A 20 13.81 -6.55 -13.57
C VAL A 20 13.32 -7.99 -13.78
N GLU A 21 12.79 -8.30 -14.97
CA GLU A 21 12.19 -9.59 -15.31
C GLU A 21 13.03 -10.83 -14.94
N PRO A 22 14.37 -10.87 -15.14
CA PRO A 22 15.18 -12.03 -14.75
C PRO A 22 15.16 -12.33 -13.25
N ASN A 23 14.84 -11.35 -12.41
CA ASN A 23 14.79 -11.47 -10.95
C ASN A 23 13.37 -11.72 -10.41
N LEU A 24 12.36 -11.76 -11.28
CA LEU A 24 10.98 -12.03 -10.89
C LEU A 24 10.72 -13.53 -10.74
N ASN A 25 9.64 -13.87 -10.03
CA ASN A 25 9.24 -15.26 -9.84
C ASN A 25 8.94 -15.93 -11.19
N GLN A 26 9.72 -16.96 -11.54
CA GLN A 26 9.64 -17.65 -12.84
C GLN A 26 8.26 -18.29 -13.10
N ASN A 27 7.56 -18.74 -12.05
CA ASN A 27 6.21 -19.29 -12.22
C ASN A 27 5.21 -18.19 -12.59
N CYS A 28 5.39 -16.98 -12.06
CA CYS A 28 4.56 -15.84 -12.42
C CYS A 28 4.84 -15.41 -13.86
N THR A 29 6.12 -15.19 -14.20
CA THR A 29 6.51 -14.66 -15.51
C THR A 29 6.23 -15.61 -16.67
N SER A 30 6.25 -16.92 -16.43
CA SER A 30 5.86 -17.93 -17.43
C SER A 30 4.34 -18.06 -17.62
N THR A 31 3.53 -17.65 -16.64
CA THR A 31 2.06 -17.74 -16.72
C THR A 31 1.43 -16.52 -17.39
N LEU A 32 1.98 -15.33 -17.14
CA LEU A 32 1.40 -14.08 -17.63
C LEU A 32 1.94 -13.69 -19.01
N TYR A 33 1.06 -13.19 -19.87
CA TYR A 33 1.45 -12.67 -21.19
C TYR A 33 2.42 -11.47 -21.10
N TYR A 34 2.32 -10.69 -20.03
CA TYR A 34 3.20 -9.56 -19.73
C TYR A 34 4.02 -9.84 -18.47
N PRO A 35 5.28 -10.32 -18.59
CA PRO A 35 6.09 -10.76 -17.45
C PRO A 35 6.36 -9.66 -16.42
N HIS A 36 6.54 -8.41 -16.86
CA HIS A 36 6.75 -7.26 -15.99
C HIS A 36 5.61 -7.03 -14.98
N LEU A 37 4.40 -7.54 -15.24
CA LEU A 37 3.29 -7.48 -14.28
C LEU A 37 3.63 -8.18 -12.95
N CYS A 38 4.49 -9.20 -12.99
CA CYS A 38 4.97 -9.91 -11.80
C CYS A 38 5.82 -9.05 -10.86
N PHE A 39 6.11 -7.80 -11.20
CA PHE A 39 6.64 -6.82 -10.27
C PHE A 39 5.58 -6.33 -9.28
N PHE A 40 4.31 -6.28 -9.69
CA PHE A 40 3.24 -5.77 -8.84
C PHE A 40 2.66 -6.88 -7.95
N PRO A 41 2.41 -6.59 -6.66
CA PRO A 41 1.92 -7.59 -5.71
C PRO A 41 0.68 -8.35 -6.18
N GLN A 42 -0.31 -7.70 -6.80
CA GLN A 42 -1.54 -8.39 -7.22
C GLN A 42 -1.31 -9.57 -8.16
N TYR A 43 -0.18 -9.58 -8.89
CA TYR A 43 0.21 -10.67 -9.77
C TYR A 43 1.25 -11.59 -9.12
N ALA A 44 2.15 -11.06 -8.29
CA ALA A 44 3.22 -11.83 -7.68
C ALA A 44 2.76 -12.70 -6.50
N LEU A 45 1.84 -12.19 -5.67
CA LEU A 45 1.45 -12.81 -4.41
C LEU A 45 0.97 -14.28 -4.55
N PRO A 46 0.17 -14.66 -5.56
CA PRO A 46 -0.25 -16.05 -5.74
C PRO A 46 0.89 -17.07 -5.93
N TYR A 47 2.08 -16.60 -6.34
CA TYR A 47 3.24 -17.44 -6.64
C TYR A 47 4.25 -17.52 -5.49
N ILE A 48 4.01 -16.80 -4.39
CA ILE A 48 4.85 -16.85 -3.18
C ILE A 48 4.37 -18.00 -2.30
N ARG A 49 5.26 -18.98 -2.03
CA ARG A 49 4.94 -20.17 -1.23
C ARG A 49 5.15 -19.96 0.27
N THR A 50 6.13 -19.14 0.64
CA THR A 50 6.44 -18.82 2.03
C THR A 50 5.34 -17.94 2.62
N PRO A 51 4.87 -18.20 3.85
CA PRO A 51 3.98 -17.26 4.53
C PRO A 51 4.62 -15.88 4.63
N PHE A 52 3.83 -14.82 4.39
CA PHE A 52 4.30 -13.44 4.48
C PHE A 52 3.21 -12.56 5.12
N PHE A 53 3.65 -11.40 5.63
CA PHE A 53 2.80 -10.40 6.24
C PHE A 53 2.83 -9.14 5.38
N ILE A 54 1.65 -8.67 4.95
CA ILE A 54 1.53 -7.42 4.20
C ILE A 54 1.35 -6.28 5.18
N LEU A 55 2.37 -5.44 5.32
CA LEU A 55 2.27 -4.16 6.01
C LEU A 55 2.30 -3.07 4.94
N ASN A 56 1.25 -2.26 4.87
CA ASN A 56 1.26 -1.08 4.00
C ASN A 56 0.30 -0.01 4.52
N SER A 57 0.54 1.25 4.16
CA SER A 57 -0.46 2.29 4.35
C SER A 57 -1.42 2.29 3.15
N ALA A 58 -2.70 2.48 3.40
CA ALA A 58 -3.69 2.72 2.35
C ALA A 58 -3.41 4.01 1.54
N TYR A 59 -2.68 4.95 2.13
CA TYR A 59 -2.28 6.23 1.56
C TYR A 59 -0.77 6.42 1.71
N ASP A 60 0.01 5.45 1.19
CA ASP A 60 1.47 5.53 1.20
C ASP A 60 1.95 6.82 0.51
N VAL A 61 2.69 7.65 1.26
CA VAL A 61 3.03 9.01 0.79
C VAL A 61 4.05 8.99 -0.36
N TYR A 62 4.85 7.94 -0.46
CA TYR A 62 5.74 7.77 -1.62
C TYR A 62 4.91 7.51 -2.87
N GLN A 63 3.94 6.59 -2.81
CA GLN A 63 3.01 6.35 -3.91
C GLN A 63 2.16 7.59 -4.24
N PHE A 64 1.72 8.32 -3.21
CA PHE A 64 0.97 9.57 -3.40
C PHE A 64 1.80 10.58 -4.22
N HIS A 65 2.98 10.97 -3.76
CA HIS A 65 3.78 12.02 -4.40
C HIS A 65 4.43 11.59 -5.73
N HIS A 66 4.76 10.30 -5.91
CA HIS A 66 5.54 9.85 -7.08
C HIS A 66 4.73 9.09 -8.13
N ILE A 67 3.56 8.56 -7.76
CA ILE A 67 2.73 7.76 -8.68
C ILE A 67 1.40 8.45 -8.95
N LEU A 68 0.71 8.92 -7.92
CA LEU A 68 -0.63 9.51 -8.08
C LEU A 68 -0.56 10.95 -8.59
N VAL A 69 0.31 11.78 -7.99
CA VAL A 69 0.44 13.20 -8.32
C VAL A 69 1.89 13.65 -8.54
N PRO A 70 2.69 12.96 -9.39
CA PRO A 70 4.02 13.46 -9.71
C PRO A 70 3.97 14.86 -10.33
N PRO A 71 5.03 15.68 -10.21
CA PRO A 71 5.06 17.05 -10.73
C PRO A 71 4.72 17.18 -12.22
N SER A 72 4.96 16.12 -13.01
CA SER A 72 4.61 16.06 -14.43
C SER A 72 3.10 15.94 -14.69
N SER A 73 2.33 15.42 -13.74
CA SER A 73 0.87 15.22 -13.82
C SER A 73 0.06 16.36 -13.19
N ASP A 74 0.69 17.20 -12.34
CA ASP A 74 0.09 18.42 -11.81
C ASP A 74 0.95 19.68 -12.03
N PRO A 75 1.17 20.10 -13.29
CA PRO A 75 1.98 21.29 -13.59
C PRO A 75 1.44 22.59 -12.98
N GLN A 76 0.14 22.63 -12.72
CA GLN A 76 -0.57 23.80 -12.17
C GLN A 76 -0.62 23.77 -10.63
N ARG A 77 -0.07 22.75 -9.99
CA ARG A 77 0.05 22.65 -8.52
C ARG A 77 -1.28 22.68 -7.77
N HIS A 78 -2.32 22.08 -8.33
CA HIS A 78 -3.60 21.93 -7.64
C HIS A 78 -3.49 21.10 -6.35
N TRP A 79 -2.56 20.14 -6.30
CA TRP A 79 -2.34 19.24 -5.17
C TRP A 79 -1.37 19.77 -4.13
N TYR A 80 -0.66 20.88 -4.41
CA TYR A 80 0.41 21.39 -3.55
C TYR A 80 0.02 21.55 -2.08
N HIS A 81 -1.16 22.09 -1.78
CA HIS A 81 -1.60 22.21 -0.38
C HIS A 81 -1.94 20.86 0.25
N CYS A 82 -2.49 19.93 -0.52
CA CYS A 82 -2.85 18.57 -0.09
C CYS A 82 -1.60 17.72 0.16
N GLU A 83 -0.56 17.85 -0.68
CA GLU A 83 0.77 17.22 -0.54
C GLU A 83 1.62 17.81 0.59
N LEU A 84 1.25 18.95 1.17
CA LEU A 84 1.91 19.48 2.37
C LEU A 84 1.12 19.17 3.63
N ASN A 85 -0.20 19.05 3.50
CA ASN A 85 -1.10 18.81 4.60
C ASN A 85 -2.39 18.16 4.09
N VAL A 86 -2.63 16.89 4.45
CA VAL A 86 -3.84 16.17 4.04
C VAL A 86 -5.14 16.78 4.54
N ALA A 87 -5.10 17.56 5.64
CA ALA A 87 -6.26 18.31 6.09
C ALA A 87 -6.63 19.46 5.14
N ALA A 88 -5.71 19.90 4.27
CA ALA A 88 -5.95 20.92 3.26
C ALA A 88 -6.44 20.35 1.91
N CYS A 89 -6.56 19.03 1.78
CA CYS A 89 -7.13 18.41 0.59
C CYS A 89 -8.61 18.80 0.43
N ASN A 90 -9.00 19.21 -0.77
CA ASN A 90 -10.41 19.45 -1.07
C ASN A 90 -11.18 18.13 -1.24
N PRO A 91 -12.53 18.15 -1.23
CA PRO A 91 -13.34 16.93 -1.33
C PRO A 91 -13.08 16.09 -2.59
N SER A 92 -12.72 16.73 -3.72
CA SER A 92 -12.40 16.01 -4.96
C SER A 92 -11.07 15.27 -4.85
N GLN A 93 -10.05 15.90 -4.28
CA GLN A 93 -8.74 15.30 -4.01
C GLN A 93 -8.86 14.12 -3.04
N LEU A 94 -9.61 14.31 -1.95
CA LEU A 94 -9.90 13.23 -1.02
C LEU A 94 -10.61 12.07 -1.70
N ASN A 95 -11.61 12.33 -2.55
CA ASN A 95 -12.30 11.26 -3.28
C ASN A 95 -11.36 10.47 -4.20
N ILE A 96 -10.37 11.12 -4.82
CA ILE A 96 -9.33 10.45 -5.62
C ILE A 96 -8.45 9.57 -4.73
N LEU A 97 -8.00 10.07 -3.58
CA LEU A 97 -7.22 9.29 -2.59
C LEU A 97 -8.02 8.10 -2.06
N GLN A 98 -9.33 8.26 -1.82
CA GLN A 98 -10.21 7.15 -1.45
C GLN A 98 -10.35 6.11 -2.57
N GLY A 99 -10.40 6.56 -3.82
CA GLY A 99 -10.35 5.68 -4.98
C GLY A 99 -9.04 4.89 -5.05
N PHE A 100 -7.92 5.51 -4.71
CA PHE A 100 -6.61 4.85 -4.64
C PHE A 100 -6.58 3.74 -3.57
N ARG A 101 -7.05 4.04 -2.35
CA ARG A 101 -7.24 3.04 -1.28
C ARG A 101 -8.12 1.89 -1.74
N LYS A 102 -9.26 2.19 -2.39
CA LYS A 102 -10.20 1.16 -2.88
C LYS A 102 -9.53 0.22 -3.88
N ASP A 103 -8.82 0.76 -4.86
CA ASP A 103 -8.09 -0.03 -5.87
C ASP A 103 -7.05 -0.95 -5.20
N MET A 104 -6.31 -0.47 -4.18
CA MET A 104 -5.36 -1.29 -3.43
C MET A 104 -6.06 -2.43 -2.68
N LEU A 105 -7.16 -2.15 -1.98
CA LEU A 105 -7.89 -3.17 -1.23
C LEU A 105 -8.52 -4.23 -2.13
N GLU A 106 -9.06 -3.83 -3.29
CA GLU A 106 -9.56 -4.76 -4.31
C GLU A 106 -8.44 -5.67 -4.82
N ALA A 107 -7.27 -5.11 -5.10
CA ALA A 107 -6.08 -5.87 -5.53
C ALA A 107 -5.60 -6.88 -4.47
N LEU A 108 -5.82 -6.59 -3.19
CA LEU A 108 -5.49 -7.46 -2.07
C LEU A 108 -6.62 -8.41 -1.66
N GLY A 109 -7.83 -8.26 -2.22
CA GLY A 109 -9.03 -8.99 -1.81
C GLY A 109 -8.87 -10.50 -1.86
N VAL A 110 -8.27 -11.03 -2.94
CA VAL A 110 -8.01 -12.47 -3.07
C VAL A 110 -7.07 -12.97 -1.96
N PHE A 111 -6.01 -12.23 -1.64
CA PHE A 111 -5.13 -12.61 -0.53
C PHE A 111 -5.87 -12.52 0.82
N TYR A 112 -6.67 -11.48 1.01
CA TYR A 112 -7.45 -11.28 2.23
C TYR A 112 -8.45 -12.43 2.47
N GLU A 113 -9.17 -12.88 1.44
CA GLU A 113 -10.17 -13.93 1.55
C GLU A 113 -9.54 -15.34 1.65
N TYR A 114 -8.56 -15.65 0.80
CA TYR A 114 -8.12 -17.04 0.60
C TYR A 114 -6.83 -17.42 1.36
N SER A 115 -5.95 -16.45 1.69
CA SER A 115 -4.70 -16.78 2.39
C SER A 115 -4.95 -17.13 3.86
N ARG A 116 -4.71 -18.38 4.26
CA ARG A 116 -4.89 -18.80 5.67
C ARG A 116 -3.64 -18.64 6.53
N ARG A 117 -2.48 -18.49 5.89
CA ARG A 117 -1.17 -18.40 6.56
C ARG A 117 -0.57 -17.00 6.51
N GLY A 118 -1.07 -16.14 5.62
CA GLY A 118 -0.59 -14.78 5.50
C GLY A 118 -1.27 -13.84 6.48
N GLY A 119 -0.54 -12.83 6.91
CA GLY A 119 -1.05 -11.73 7.73
C GLY A 119 -1.14 -10.43 6.93
N MET A 120 -1.87 -9.46 7.45
CA MET A 120 -2.06 -8.16 6.83
C MET A 120 -2.32 -7.08 7.89
N TYR A 121 -1.77 -5.90 7.68
CA TYR A 121 -2.09 -4.68 8.43
C TYR A 121 -2.07 -3.49 7.47
N ILE A 122 -3.26 -3.01 7.11
CA ILE A 122 -3.45 -1.85 6.23
C ILE A 122 -4.10 -0.71 7.02
N ASN A 123 -3.32 0.27 7.45
CA ASN A 123 -3.85 1.45 8.15
C ASN A 123 -4.17 2.60 7.19
N SER A 124 -4.88 3.60 7.71
CA SER A 124 -5.30 4.76 6.95
C SER A 124 -4.50 6.03 7.24
N CYS A 125 -3.28 5.85 7.75
CA CYS A 125 -2.35 6.94 8.01
C CYS A 125 -1.64 7.36 6.73
N PHE A 126 -1.43 8.65 6.50
CA PHE A 126 -0.52 9.10 5.46
C PHE A 126 0.91 8.93 5.99
N THR A 127 1.62 7.89 5.55
CA THR A 127 2.97 7.54 6.05
C THR A 127 3.71 6.66 5.05
N HIS A 128 5.03 6.60 5.17
CA HIS A 128 5.91 5.65 4.49
C HIS A 128 6.75 4.87 5.52
N CYS A 129 7.35 3.73 5.14
CA CYS A 129 8.33 2.98 5.97
C CYS A 129 7.94 2.70 7.44
N GLN A 130 6.77 2.10 7.66
CA GLN A 130 6.14 1.98 8.99
C GLN A 130 6.77 0.98 9.98
N SER A 131 7.78 0.22 9.57
CA SER A 131 8.47 -0.75 10.43
C SER A 131 9.82 -0.25 10.94
N GLU A 132 10.26 0.94 10.53
CA GLU A 132 11.61 1.43 10.80
C GLU A 132 11.74 2.13 12.17
N THR A 133 10.66 2.76 12.65
CA THR A 133 10.67 3.56 13.89
C THR A 133 9.73 2.98 14.95
N GLN A 134 10.09 3.16 16.23
CA GLN A 134 9.22 2.71 17.33
C GLN A 134 7.91 3.51 17.37
N ASP A 135 7.95 4.78 17.00
CA ASP A 135 6.79 5.68 16.99
C ASP A 135 5.64 5.15 16.13
N THR A 136 5.96 4.44 15.04
CA THR A 136 4.95 3.79 14.20
C THR A 136 4.74 2.31 14.56
N TRP A 137 5.79 1.63 15.03
CA TRP A 137 5.79 0.19 15.25
C TRP A 137 5.12 -0.26 16.57
N PHE A 138 5.52 0.32 17.71
CA PHE A 138 5.15 -0.20 19.04
C PHE A 138 5.11 0.84 20.19
N ALA A 139 5.35 2.12 19.92
CA ALA A 139 5.23 3.17 20.94
C ALA A 139 3.82 3.23 21.55
N VAL A 140 3.69 3.88 22.71
CA VAL A 140 2.41 4.01 23.42
C VAL A 140 1.37 4.70 22.53
N ASP A 141 1.79 5.75 21.85
CA ASP A 141 1.04 6.58 20.91
C ASP A 141 1.14 6.12 19.45
N SER A 142 1.68 4.94 19.17
CA SER A 142 1.74 4.45 17.79
C SER A 142 0.34 4.28 17.16
N PRO A 143 0.19 4.40 15.83
CA PRO A 143 -1.08 4.17 15.16
C PRO A 143 -1.66 2.77 15.40
N ARG A 144 -2.99 2.66 15.51
CA ARG A 144 -3.68 1.45 15.92
C ARG A 144 -4.94 1.18 15.10
N ILE A 145 -5.05 -0.05 14.60
CA ILE A 145 -6.31 -0.60 14.08
C ILE A 145 -6.90 -1.49 15.17
N ASN A 146 -8.16 -1.25 15.54
CA ASN A 146 -8.86 -2.03 16.58
C ASN A 146 -8.03 -2.15 17.89
N ASN A 147 -7.38 -1.04 18.30
CA ASN A 147 -6.49 -0.93 19.46
C ASN A 147 -5.20 -1.79 19.41
N LYS A 148 -4.84 -2.36 18.25
CA LYS A 148 -3.59 -3.11 18.06
C LYS A 148 -2.56 -2.27 17.31
N THR A 149 -1.32 -2.27 17.78
CA THR A 149 -0.19 -1.71 17.03
C THR A 149 0.26 -2.66 15.92
N ILE A 150 1.10 -2.16 15.02
CA ILE A 150 1.74 -2.98 13.98
C ILE A 150 2.51 -4.15 14.60
N ALA A 151 3.35 -3.89 15.59
CA ALA A 151 4.15 -4.93 16.26
C ALA A 151 3.30 -6.03 16.91
N GLN A 152 2.15 -5.66 17.48
CA GLN A 152 1.21 -6.62 18.07
C GLN A 152 0.59 -7.50 16.97
N ALA A 153 0.11 -6.90 15.88
CA ALA A 153 -0.46 -7.62 14.74
C ALA A 153 0.56 -8.57 14.09
N VAL A 154 1.79 -8.10 13.86
CA VAL A 154 2.87 -8.91 13.31
C VAL A 154 3.26 -10.03 14.29
N GLY A 155 3.34 -9.73 15.59
CA GLY A 155 3.64 -10.73 16.62
C GLY A 155 2.57 -11.82 16.71
N ASP A 156 1.29 -11.46 16.64
CA ASP A 156 0.19 -12.42 16.65
C ASP A 156 0.23 -13.35 15.44
N TRP A 157 0.55 -12.81 14.26
CA TRP A 157 0.77 -13.61 13.05
C TRP A 157 2.01 -14.51 13.16
N TYR A 158 3.16 -13.94 13.51
CA TYR A 158 4.45 -14.64 13.53
C TYR A 158 4.44 -15.82 14.51
N PHE A 159 3.89 -15.61 15.71
CA PHE A 159 3.77 -16.65 16.72
C PHE A 159 2.49 -17.51 16.60
N SER A 160 1.72 -17.34 15.51
CA SER A 160 0.47 -18.08 15.27
C SER A 160 -0.54 -18.01 16.42
N ARG A 161 -0.61 -16.86 17.10
CA ARG A 161 -1.55 -16.62 18.21
C ARG A 161 -2.97 -16.36 17.70
N ASN A 162 -3.08 -15.69 16.55
CA ASN A 162 -4.35 -15.39 15.91
C ASN A 162 -4.18 -15.14 14.39
N VAL A 163 -5.27 -15.23 13.64
CA VAL A 163 -5.32 -14.70 12.26
C VAL A 163 -5.27 -13.18 12.35
N SER A 164 -4.16 -12.58 11.91
CA SER A 164 -3.97 -11.13 11.93
C SER A 164 -4.12 -10.55 10.52
N LYS A 165 -5.33 -10.11 10.19
CA LYS A 165 -5.63 -9.37 8.97
C LYS A 165 -6.47 -8.15 9.32
N GLU A 166 -5.78 -7.05 9.57
CA GLU A 166 -6.39 -5.79 10.01
C GLU A 166 -6.42 -4.83 8.81
N ILE A 167 -7.60 -4.28 8.52
CA ILE A 167 -7.79 -3.23 7.51
C ILE A 167 -8.57 -2.11 8.21
N ASP A 168 -8.03 -0.91 8.15
CA ASP A 168 -8.59 0.26 8.79
C ASP A 168 -9.73 0.90 7.97
N CYS A 169 -10.51 1.78 8.59
CA CYS A 169 -11.55 2.57 7.92
C CYS A 169 -10.94 3.66 7.03
N ALA A 170 -11.70 4.30 6.14
CA ALA A 170 -11.17 5.36 5.27
C ALA A 170 -10.82 6.65 6.06
N TYR A 171 -9.71 7.31 5.72
CA TYR A 171 -9.35 8.63 6.29
C TYR A 171 -10.54 9.60 6.21
N PRO A 172 -10.83 10.42 7.25
CA PRO A 172 -10.00 10.72 8.43
C PRO A 172 -10.43 9.99 9.72
N CYS A 173 -10.87 8.73 9.64
CA CYS A 173 -11.45 8.07 10.80
C CYS A 173 -10.44 7.70 11.91
N ASP A 174 -9.20 7.34 11.56
CA ASP A 174 -8.20 6.91 12.54
C ASP A 174 -7.48 8.13 13.13
N THR A 175 -7.81 8.42 14.39
CA THR A 175 -7.27 9.53 15.16
C THR A 175 -5.92 9.23 15.80
N THR A 176 -5.46 7.97 15.73
CA THR A 176 -4.14 7.55 16.22
C THR A 176 -3.03 7.73 15.18
N CYS A 177 -3.38 8.07 13.95
CA CYS A 177 -2.43 8.27 12.88
C CYS A 177 -1.57 9.52 13.08
N HIS A 178 -0.25 9.31 13.07
CA HIS A 178 0.73 10.37 12.87
C HIS A 178 0.93 10.54 11.35
N ASN A 179 0.17 11.44 10.73
CA ASN A 179 0.28 11.68 9.28
C ASN A 179 1.63 12.37 8.97
N MET A 180 2.55 11.61 8.39
CA MET A 180 3.89 12.01 7.96
C MET A 180 3.88 12.17 6.44
N ILE A 181 3.69 13.40 5.98
CA ILE A 181 3.66 13.79 4.56
C ILE A 181 5.00 14.43 4.17
#